data_AF-A0A3D4X422-F1
#
_entry.id   AF-A0A3D4X422-F1
#
_cell.length_a   1.000
_cell.length_b   1.000
_cell.length_c   1.000
_cell.angle_alpha   90.00
_cell.angle_beta   90.00
_cell.angle_gamma   90.00
#
_symmetry.space_group_name_H-M   'P 1'
#
loop_
_entity.id
_entity.type
_entity.pdbx_description
1 polymer ?
#
loop_
_entity_poly.entity_id
_entity_poly.type
_entity_poly.pdbx_seq_one_letter_code
_entity_poly.pdbx_strand_id
1 'polypeptide(L)'
;MVRKRSEGFLAVGDVAAMPLPGGGFGVCQVGPDLVSETASEAGLLTAYTLEWVSAAMPALDDLAAAGVETYQQQRWDGSWKTVLSHDVICEDHPPADFVWLGNQPLRPGISATLHSYAGWESLRYGVAFRNRARELGLSRVEPISGDADTTVMVDLGAEPVRMSRRQHRLDVPGDVGVPPDGLVRWEGLDVLSGQRVLSWKGPDRGLAAALESRPSVQELHWHDPPTVVDLRGTQLRELHVDSNHMGRILLSSRLWDLHLVGDACRSAVQAHRDGALLELTVHGSLPVIPLGLKSTRRLRLQGLGELDAATPASLGGLEVLEIHFSGVPGRITNAGQLTRLQQLHTLVLRDAYGLEADDLPEAVHWPALRRLHITGLRSSVAAGLKARFRKSSVEITLRGAKSDLWIAANLTNPLRDWADDEPKFGAQACKAYATALKDVERLRANGKPAVTDVRDVLHKFVEDLNRIDKRYGMIDTLRREEACDAAIELAERSGVDSDTASEWIDQWRDW
;
A
#
# COMPACT_ATOMS: atom_id res chain seq x y z
N MET A 1 -15.66 -11.16 -23.09
CA MET A 1 -14.78 -11.69 -24.15
C MET A 1 -13.89 -12.74 -23.51
N VAL A 2 -14.15 -14.02 -23.75
CA VAL A 2 -13.48 -15.15 -23.09
C VAL A 2 -12.01 -15.17 -23.51
N ARG A 3 -11.12 -14.70 -22.62
CA ARG A 3 -9.68 -14.77 -22.85
C ARG A 3 -9.21 -16.22 -22.74
N LYS A 4 -8.46 -16.65 -23.75
CA LYS A 4 -7.86 -17.98 -23.90
C LYS A 4 -6.99 -18.31 -22.69
N ARG A 5 -7.29 -19.44 -22.03
CA ARG A 5 -6.43 -20.14 -21.08
C ARG A 5 -5.19 -20.70 -21.81
N SER A 6 -4.01 -20.11 -21.61
CA SER A 6 -2.73 -20.79 -21.87
C SER A 6 -1.55 -20.05 -21.23
N GLU A 7 -1.11 -20.52 -20.05
CA GLU A 7 0.27 -20.79 -19.59
C GLU A 7 0.26 -20.94 -18.05
N GLY A 8 0.47 -22.16 -17.53
CA GLY A 8 0.67 -22.46 -16.10
C GLY A 8 -0.54 -22.28 -15.16
N PHE A 9 -1.70 -22.87 -15.43
CA PHE A 9 -2.81 -22.81 -14.46
C PHE A 9 -2.50 -23.67 -13.23
N LEU A 10 -2.61 -23.07 -12.04
CA LEU A 10 -2.61 -23.77 -10.77
C LEU A 10 -3.76 -24.78 -10.73
N ALA A 11 -3.48 -25.99 -10.28
CA ALA A 11 -4.46 -27.04 -10.10
C ALA A 11 -4.93 -27.12 -8.65
N VAL A 12 -6.18 -27.55 -8.46
CA VAL A 12 -6.70 -27.90 -7.14
C VAL A 12 -5.78 -28.92 -6.48
N GLY A 13 -5.36 -28.65 -5.25
CA GLY A 13 -4.43 -29.46 -4.49
C GLY A 13 -2.96 -29.05 -4.63
N ASP A 14 -2.62 -28.11 -5.51
CA ASP A 14 -1.25 -27.60 -5.63
C ASP A 14 -0.81 -26.96 -4.32
N VAL A 15 0.41 -27.27 -3.89
CA VAL A 15 0.98 -26.83 -2.62
C VAL A 15 2.17 -25.92 -2.90
N ALA A 16 2.16 -24.74 -2.29
CA ALA A 16 3.27 -23.81 -2.34
C ALA A 16 3.84 -23.53 -0.96
N ALA A 17 5.17 -23.49 -0.87
CA ALA A 17 5.85 -22.81 0.21
C ALA A 17 5.86 -21.29 -0.06
N MET A 18 5.41 -20.53 0.93
CA MET A 18 5.32 -19.08 0.91
C MET A 18 6.41 -18.50 1.82
N PRO A 19 7.37 -17.73 1.31
CA PRO A 19 8.29 -16.99 2.16
C PRO A 19 7.51 -16.04 3.08
N LEU A 20 7.75 -16.14 4.40
CA LEU A 20 7.06 -15.32 5.40
C LEU A 20 7.80 -14.00 5.65
N PRO A 21 7.06 -12.89 5.89
CA PRO A 21 7.64 -11.71 6.50
C PRO A 21 8.35 -12.09 7.80
N GLY A 22 9.65 -11.81 7.91
CA GLY A 22 10.49 -12.22 9.04
C GLY A 22 11.40 -13.42 8.82
N GLY A 23 11.30 -14.06 7.66
CA GLY A 23 12.07 -15.24 7.29
C GLY A 23 11.35 -16.55 7.59
N GLY A 24 11.86 -17.62 6.96
CA GLY A 24 11.19 -18.92 6.97
C GLY A 24 10.04 -19.01 5.98
N PHE A 25 9.26 -20.06 6.11
CA PHE A 25 8.24 -20.47 5.15
C PHE A 25 6.95 -20.86 5.87
N GLY A 26 5.83 -20.34 5.37
CA GLY A 26 4.50 -20.89 5.57
C GLY A 26 4.12 -21.73 4.36
N VAL A 27 2.96 -22.37 4.41
CA VAL A 27 2.50 -23.22 3.31
C VAL A 27 1.05 -22.90 2.99
N CYS A 28 0.73 -22.84 1.70
CA CYS A 28 -0.66 -22.82 1.24
C CYS A 28 -0.96 -23.98 0.30
N GLN A 29 -2.23 -24.34 0.23
CA GLN A 29 -2.77 -25.30 -0.73
C GLN A 29 -3.90 -24.64 -1.54
N VAL A 30 -3.88 -24.84 -2.85
CA VAL A 30 -4.92 -24.39 -3.77
C VAL A 30 -6.17 -25.25 -3.55
N GLY A 31 -7.27 -24.60 -3.19
CA GLY A 31 -8.58 -25.20 -3.00
C GLY A 31 -9.40 -25.27 -4.29
N PRO A 32 -10.66 -25.75 -4.21
CA PRO A 32 -11.56 -25.73 -5.35
C PRO A 32 -11.92 -24.29 -5.77
N ASP A 33 -12.17 -24.11 -7.07
CA ASP A 33 -12.75 -22.86 -7.61
C ASP A 33 -14.06 -22.53 -6.89
N LEU A 34 -14.29 -21.24 -6.62
CA LEU A 34 -15.58 -20.84 -6.10
C LEU A 34 -16.64 -20.98 -7.20
N VAL A 35 -17.64 -21.84 -6.97
CA VAL A 35 -18.82 -21.92 -7.83
C VAL A 35 -19.81 -20.89 -7.32
N SER A 36 -19.78 -19.69 -7.89
CA SER A 36 -20.78 -18.66 -7.60
C SER A 36 -22.09 -18.93 -8.35
N GLU A 37 -23.21 -18.67 -7.69
CA GLU A 37 -24.53 -18.62 -8.34
C GLU A 37 -24.64 -17.44 -9.33
N THR A 38 -23.73 -16.47 -9.23
CA THR A 38 -23.63 -15.33 -10.15
C THR A 38 -22.48 -15.53 -11.14
N ALA A 39 -22.77 -15.38 -12.44
CA ALA A 39 -21.82 -15.67 -13.52
C ALA A 39 -20.53 -14.81 -13.52
N SER A 40 -20.43 -13.80 -12.66
CA SER A 40 -19.30 -12.86 -12.58
C SER A 40 -18.09 -13.38 -11.81
N GLU A 41 -18.22 -14.43 -11.01
CA GLU A 41 -17.13 -14.93 -10.13
C GLU A 41 -16.57 -16.29 -10.57
N ALA A 42 -17.05 -16.82 -11.71
CA ALA A 42 -16.56 -18.07 -12.27
C ALA A 42 -15.09 -17.95 -12.69
N GLY A 43 -14.19 -18.67 -11.99
CA GLY A 43 -12.76 -18.74 -12.30
C GLY A 43 -11.81 -18.16 -11.25
N LEU A 44 -12.32 -17.70 -10.10
CA LEU A 44 -11.48 -17.32 -8.96
C LEU A 44 -10.96 -18.56 -8.23
N LEU A 45 -9.66 -18.56 -7.92
CA LEU A 45 -9.00 -19.62 -7.15
C LEU A 45 -9.18 -19.38 -5.66
N THR A 46 -9.32 -20.45 -4.90
CA THR A 46 -9.21 -20.38 -3.44
C THR A 46 -7.83 -20.86 -3.01
N ALA A 47 -7.22 -20.22 -2.01
CA ALA A 47 -6.04 -20.75 -1.35
C ALA A 47 -6.23 -20.83 0.17
N TYR A 48 -5.74 -21.92 0.76
CA TYR A 48 -5.83 -22.24 2.19
C TYR A 48 -4.45 -22.27 2.80
N THR A 49 -4.23 -21.62 3.94
CA THR A 49 -2.97 -21.75 4.67
C THR A 49 -2.97 -23.03 5.49
N LEU A 50 -1.88 -23.79 5.47
CA LEU A 50 -1.73 -24.99 6.28
C LEU A 50 -1.11 -24.67 7.65
N GLU A 51 -1.34 -25.54 8.64
CA GLU A 51 -0.75 -25.46 9.98
C GLU A 51 0.75 -25.82 9.95
N TRP A 52 1.53 -25.04 9.21
CA TRP A 52 2.95 -25.28 9.00
C TRP A 52 3.75 -23.98 8.94
N VAL A 53 4.81 -23.91 9.73
CA VAL A 53 5.83 -22.86 9.65
C VAL A 53 7.19 -23.48 9.89
N SER A 54 8.17 -23.22 9.03
CA SER A 54 9.54 -23.72 9.18
C SER A 54 10.58 -22.66 8.81
N ALA A 55 11.78 -22.74 9.40
CA ALA A 55 12.88 -21.85 9.04
C ALA A 55 13.49 -22.20 7.66
N ALA A 56 13.48 -23.49 7.30
CA ALA A 56 13.96 -24.00 6.02
C ALA A 56 12.78 -24.35 5.10
N MET A 57 13.04 -24.37 3.79
CA MET A 57 12.08 -24.80 2.77
C MET A 57 11.59 -26.22 3.09
N PRO A 58 10.27 -26.45 3.22
CA PRO A 58 9.75 -27.79 3.45
C PRO A 58 9.81 -28.64 2.18
N ALA A 59 9.92 -29.96 2.32
CA ALA A 59 9.62 -30.88 1.24
C ALA A 59 8.11 -31.17 1.20
N LEU A 60 7.58 -31.58 0.03
CA LEU A 60 6.15 -31.88 -0.10
C LEU A 60 5.69 -32.98 0.89
N ASP A 61 6.52 -34.01 1.10
CA ASP A 61 6.21 -35.14 1.98
C ASP A 61 6.09 -34.74 3.45
N ASP A 62 6.84 -33.72 3.90
CA ASP A 62 6.77 -33.20 5.27
C ASP A 62 5.37 -32.65 5.61
N LEU A 63 4.63 -32.23 4.57
CA LEU A 63 3.37 -31.53 4.70
C LEU A 63 2.16 -32.47 4.77
N ALA A 64 2.34 -33.77 4.55
CA ALA A 64 1.23 -34.73 4.44
C ALA A 64 0.31 -34.74 5.68
N ALA A 65 0.86 -34.47 6.87
CA ALA A 65 0.11 -34.44 8.13
C ALA A 65 -0.41 -33.04 8.52
N ALA A 66 -0.03 -31.98 7.80
CA ALA A 66 -0.42 -30.61 8.14
C ALA A 66 -1.92 -30.39 7.87
N GLY A 67 -2.66 -29.93 8.88
CA GLY A 67 -4.06 -29.52 8.76
C GLY A 67 -4.22 -28.16 8.07
N VAL A 68 -5.46 -27.73 7.84
CA VAL A 68 -5.77 -26.35 7.45
C VAL A 68 -5.72 -25.47 8.69
N GLU A 69 -5.00 -24.36 8.63
CA GLU A 69 -4.92 -23.43 9.75
C GLU A 69 -6.29 -22.82 10.04
N THR A 70 -6.61 -22.70 11.32
CA THR A 70 -7.83 -22.04 11.78
C THR A 70 -7.52 -20.85 12.67
N TYR A 71 -8.40 -19.86 12.67
CA TYR A 71 -8.29 -18.70 13.55
C TYR A 71 -9.68 -18.26 14.02
N GLN A 72 -9.71 -17.50 15.12
CA GLN A 72 -10.94 -16.89 15.59
C GLN A 72 -11.14 -15.55 14.89
N GLN A 73 -12.24 -15.43 14.17
CA GLN A 73 -12.70 -14.17 13.60
C GLN A 73 -13.83 -13.64 14.45
N GLN A 74 -13.74 -12.37 14.83
CA GLN A 74 -14.86 -11.67 15.44
C GLN A 74 -15.85 -11.26 14.36
N ARG A 75 -17.12 -11.52 14.59
CA ARG A 75 -18.22 -11.04 13.77
C ARG A 75 -18.64 -9.64 14.20
N TRP A 76 -19.36 -8.98 13.31
CA TRP A 76 -19.88 -7.62 13.45
C TRP A 76 -20.87 -7.49 14.62
N ASP A 77 -21.52 -8.59 14.99
CA ASP A 77 -22.44 -8.69 16.14
C ASP A 77 -21.74 -8.89 17.49
N GLY A 78 -20.40 -8.86 17.52
CA GLY A 78 -19.61 -9.09 18.73
C GLY A 78 -19.29 -10.56 19.01
N SER A 79 -19.92 -11.51 18.32
CA SER A 79 -19.67 -12.95 18.50
C SER A 79 -18.35 -13.40 17.86
N TRP A 80 -17.83 -14.55 18.30
CA TRP A 80 -16.62 -15.14 17.73
C TRP A 80 -16.95 -16.41 16.96
N LYS A 81 -16.24 -16.63 15.85
CA LYS A 81 -16.34 -17.85 15.04
C LYS A 81 -14.94 -18.39 14.75
N THR A 82 -14.75 -19.70 14.88
CA THR A 82 -13.61 -20.38 14.27
C THR A 82 -13.77 -20.38 12.75
N VAL A 83 -12.78 -19.87 12.03
CA VAL A 83 -12.75 -19.79 10.56
C VAL A 83 -11.46 -20.43 10.06
N LEU A 84 -11.54 -21.10 8.91
CA LEU A 84 -10.36 -21.57 8.20
C LEU A 84 -9.59 -20.35 7.68
N SER A 85 -8.26 -20.37 7.76
CA SER A 85 -7.44 -19.36 7.11
C SER A 85 -7.37 -19.66 5.62
N HIS A 86 -8.12 -18.85 4.87
CA HIS A 86 -8.27 -18.95 3.43
C HIS A 86 -8.52 -17.56 2.85
N ASP A 87 -8.20 -17.42 1.56
CA ASP A 87 -8.60 -16.28 0.77
C ASP A 87 -9.08 -16.76 -0.61
N VAL A 88 -10.14 -16.11 -1.09
CA VAL A 88 -10.55 -16.12 -2.50
C VAL A 88 -9.64 -15.15 -3.21
N ILE A 89 -8.87 -15.68 -4.14
CA ILE A 89 -7.77 -14.96 -4.75
C ILE A 89 -8.24 -14.21 -5.99
N CYS A 90 -8.24 -12.88 -5.87
CA CYS A 90 -8.61 -11.97 -6.96
C CYS A 90 -7.47 -11.71 -7.96
N GLU A 91 -6.25 -12.11 -7.61
CA GLU A 91 -5.06 -11.93 -8.44
C GLU A 91 -4.83 -13.13 -9.35
N ASP A 92 -4.68 -12.86 -10.65
CA ASP A 92 -4.52 -13.89 -11.68
C ASP A 92 -3.30 -14.80 -11.48
N HIS A 93 -2.25 -14.34 -10.79
CA HIS A 93 -0.98 -15.06 -10.70
C HIS A 93 -0.42 -15.05 -9.26
N PRO A 94 0.07 -16.20 -8.77
CA PRO A 94 0.75 -16.25 -7.50
C PRO A 94 2.05 -15.44 -7.55
N PRO A 95 2.52 -14.94 -6.39
CA PRO A 95 3.80 -14.28 -6.31
C PRO A 95 4.91 -15.19 -6.83
N ALA A 96 5.75 -14.69 -7.75
CA ALA A 96 6.88 -15.46 -8.33
C ALA A 96 7.87 -16.03 -7.30
N ASP A 97 7.83 -15.52 -6.07
CA ASP A 97 8.60 -15.99 -4.93
C ASP A 97 7.98 -17.16 -4.16
N PHE A 98 6.77 -17.58 -4.52
CA PHE A 98 6.18 -18.83 -4.05
C PHE A 98 6.88 -20.00 -4.73
N VAL A 99 7.17 -21.04 -3.95
CA VAL A 99 7.81 -22.25 -4.45
C VAL A 99 6.78 -23.37 -4.47
N TRP A 100 6.32 -23.72 -5.67
CA TRP A 100 5.38 -24.81 -5.90
C TRP A 100 6.08 -26.16 -5.69
N LEU A 101 5.68 -26.88 -4.64
CA LEU A 101 6.30 -28.11 -4.20
C LEU A 101 5.72 -29.36 -4.89
N GLY A 102 4.54 -29.21 -5.50
CA GLY A 102 3.80 -30.27 -6.18
C GLY A 102 2.33 -30.27 -5.76
N ASN A 103 1.65 -31.39 -5.98
CA ASN A 103 0.21 -31.53 -5.75
C ASN A 103 -0.07 -32.58 -4.66
N GLN A 104 -1.05 -32.31 -3.78
CA GLN A 104 -1.54 -33.22 -2.77
C GLN A 104 -3.07 -33.20 -2.68
N PRO A 105 -3.71 -34.28 -2.16
CA PRO A 105 -5.14 -34.26 -1.86
C PRO A 105 -5.53 -33.10 -0.96
N LEU A 106 -6.71 -32.53 -1.21
CA LEU A 106 -7.27 -31.46 -0.39
C LEU A 106 -7.41 -31.92 1.07
N ARG A 107 -7.02 -31.04 1.99
CA ARG A 107 -7.17 -31.31 3.42
C ARG A 107 -8.64 -31.40 3.84
N PRO A 108 -8.98 -32.28 4.81
CA PRO A 108 -10.32 -32.34 5.37
C PRO A 108 -10.74 -30.98 5.95
N GLY A 109 -12.01 -30.61 5.73
CA GLY A 109 -12.59 -29.36 6.26
C GLY A 109 -12.63 -28.20 5.25
N ILE A 110 -11.93 -28.29 4.12
CA ILE A 110 -12.04 -27.33 3.02
C ILE A 110 -13.49 -27.29 2.50
N SER A 111 -14.09 -26.09 2.44
CA SER A 111 -15.48 -25.85 2.03
C SER A 111 -15.54 -24.93 0.79
N ALA A 112 -16.58 -25.07 -0.03
CA ALA A 112 -16.76 -24.24 -1.24
C ALA A 112 -17.38 -22.86 -0.97
N THR A 113 -17.88 -22.60 0.24
CA THR A 113 -18.56 -21.33 0.61
C THR A 113 -17.62 -20.41 1.38
N LEU A 114 -17.05 -19.42 0.69
CA LEU A 114 -16.03 -18.52 1.23
C LEU A 114 -16.38 -17.08 0.86
N HIS A 115 -16.05 -16.15 1.76
CA HIS A 115 -16.43 -14.73 1.65
C HIS A 115 -15.26 -13.79 1.99
N SER A 116 -14.02 -14.30 2.03
CA SER A 116 -12.80 -13.50 2.21
C SER A 116 -12.15 -13.34 0.84
N TYR A 117 -12.10 -12.12 0.32
CA TYR A 117 -11.45 -11.83 -0.96
C TYR A 117 -10.14 -11.09 -0.69
N ALA A 118 -9.04 -11.61 -1.22
CA ALA A 118 -7.73 -11.01 -1.01
C ALA A 118 -6.76 -11.37 -2.15
N GLY A 119 -5.57 -10.75 -2.13
CA GLY A 119 -4.43 -11.19 -2.93
C GLY A 119 -3.64 -12.30 -2.24
N TRP A 120 -2.75 -12.96 -2.99
CA TRP A 120 -1.90 -14.05 -2.48
C TRP A 120 -1.01 -13.64 -1.29
N GLU A 121 -0.60 -12.38 -1.26
CA GLU A 121 0.21 -11.78 -0.20
C GLU A 121 -0.46 -11.92 1.18
N SER A 122 -1.77 -11.75 1.25
CA SER A 122 -2.54 -11.73 2.50
C SER A 122 -2.39 -13.02 3.29
N LEU A 123 -2.27 -14.15 2.60
CA LEU A 123 -2.07 -15.47 3.20
C LEU A 123 -0.81 -15.51 4.06
N ARG A 124 0.34 -15.09 3.51
CA ARG A 124 1.63 -15.14 4.21
C ARG A 124 1.70 -14.13 5.36
N TYR A 125 1.12 -12.95 5.21
CA TYR A 125 1.03 -11.98 6.30
C TYR A 125 0.16 -12.52 7.43
N GLY A 126 -0.99 -13.12 7.11
CA GLY A 126 -1.86 -13.79 8.08
C GLY A 126 -1.12 -14.85 8.91
N VAL A 127 -0.35 -15.73 8.27
CA VAL A 127 0.47 -16.75 8.94
C VAL A 127 1.52 -16.10 9.83
N ALA A 128 2.27 -15.13 9.32
CA ALA A 128 3.31 -14.44 10.08
C ALA A 128 2.76 -13.73 11.32
N PHE A 129 1.62 -13.04 11.21
CA PHE A 129 0.99 -12.37 12.35
C PHE A 129 0.51 -13.34 13.42
N ARG A 130 -0.13 -14.44 13.01
CA ARG A 130 -0.60 -15.45 13.97
C ARG A 130 0.56 -16.14 14.66
N ASN A 131 1.62 -16.48 13.93
CA ASN A 131 2.81 -17.07 14.52
C ASN A 131 3.47 -16.10 15.52
N ARG A 132 3.61 -14.83 15.15
CA ARG A 132 4.13 -13.78 16.05
C ARG A 132 3.26 -13.60 17.30
N ALA A 133 1.94 -13.60 17.15
CA ALA A 133 1.02 -13.51 18.28
C ALA A 133 1.21 -14.68 19.25
N ARG A 134 1.40 -15.90 18.73
CA ARG A 134 1.73 -17.09 19.52
C ARG A 134 3.09 -16.94 20.23
N GLU A 135 4.13 -16.51 19.52
CA GLU A 135 5.48 -16.29 20.08
C GLU A 135 5.49 -15.28 21.24
N LEU A 136 4.71 -14.21 21.11
CA LEU A 136 4.65 -13.14 22.11
C LEU A 136 3.64 -13.42 23.23
N GLY A 137 2.99 -14.59 23.25
CA GLY A 137 1.99 -14.94 24.26
C GLY A 137 0.79 -13.98 24.28
N LEU A 138 0.47 -13.40 23.13
CA LEU A 138 -0.48 -12.31 23.02
C LEU A 138 -1.92 -12.83 23.17
N SER A 139 -2.54 -12.48 24.30
CA SER A 139 -3.95 -12.76 24.55
C SER A 139 -4.87 -12.01 23.59
N ARG A 140 -6.06 -12.58 23.40
CA ARG A 140 -7.13 -12.00 22.62
C ARG A 140 -7.53 -10.65 23.21
N VAL A 141 -7.87 -9.73 22.33
CA VAL A 141 -8.51 -8.48 22.71
C VAL A 141 -10.00 -8.73 22.71
N GLU A 142 -10.65 -8.56 23.87
CA GLU A 142 -12.11 -8.57 23.91
C GLU A 142 -12.65 -7.30 23.25
N PRO A 143 -13.63 -7.44 22.35
CA PRO A 143 -14.23 -6.29 21.70
C PRO A 143 -15.18 -5.56 22.64
N ILE A 144 -15.37 -4.27 22.35
CA ILE A 144 -16.42 -3.48 22.98
C ILE A 144 -17.76 -3.96 22.43
N SER A 145 -18.61 -4.53 23.29
CA SER A 145 -19.96 -4.97 22.92
C SER A 145 -20.89 -3.77 22.70
N GLY A 146 -21.80 -3.86 21.73
CA GLY A 146 -22.76 -2.79 21.46
C GLY A 146 -23.65 -3.06 20.26
N ASP A 147 -24.89 -2.57 20.31
CA ASP A 147 -25.81 -2.63 19.17
C ASP A 147 -25.29 -1.73 18.05
N ALA A 148 -25.04 -2.35 16.91
CA ALA A 148 -24.25 -1.81 15.84
C ALA A 148 -25.01 -0.77 15.00
N ASP A 149 -26.34 -0.68 15.07
CA ASP A 149 -27.13 0.32 14.31
C ASP A 149 -27.48 1.58 15.12
N THR A 150 -26.81 1.77 16.26
CA THR A 150 -27.06 2.92 17.13
C THR A 150 -26.16 4.10 16.82
N THR A 151 -26.71 5.30 16.98
CA THR A 151 -25.92 6.55 16.99
C THR A 151 -25.61 6.91 18.44
N VAL A 152 -24.38 7.38 18.67
CA VAL A 152 -23.83 7.67 20.00
C VAL A 152 -23.31 9.11 20.03
N MET A 153 -23.22 9.67 21.24
CA MET A 153 -22.57 10.96 21.47
C MET A 153 -21.12 10.72 21.86
N VAL A 154 -20.19 11.32 21.14
CA VAL A 154 -18.75 11.27 21.42
C VAL A 154 -18.32 12.64 21.97
N ASP A 155 -17.70 12.65 23.14
CA ASP A 155 -17.19 13.86 23.81
C ASP A 155 -15.69 13.72 24.08
N LEU A 156 -14.86 14.47 23.36
CA LEU A 156 -13.42 14.55 23.58
C LEU A 156 -12.99 15.78 24.40
N GLY A 157 -13.95 16.50 24.98
CA GLY A 157 -13.76 17.70 25.81
C GLY A 157 -14.20 19.01 25.14
N ALA A 158 -14.58 18.99 23.85
CA ALA A 158 -15.19 20.11 23.14
C ALA A 158 -16.72 19.93 23.04
N GLU A 159 -17.34 20.44 21.96
CA GLU A 159 -18.76 20.16 21.69
C GLU A 159 -18.96 18.68 21.32
N PRO A 160 -19.83 17.93 22.02
CA PRO A 160 -20.07 16.53 21.70
C PRO A 160 -20.69 16.34 20.32
N VAL A 161 -20.19 15.36 19.57
CA VAL A 161 -20.66 15.07 18.20
C VAL A 161 -21.49 13.78 18.20
N ARG A 162 -22.62 13.81 17.48
CA ARG A 162 -23.44 12.62 17.26
C ARG A 162 -22.91 11.88 16.03
N MET A 163 -22.59 10.60 16.19
CA MET A 163 -22.10 9.77 15.07
C MET A 163 -22.50 8.31 15.19
N SER A 164 -22.23 7.54 14.14
CA SER A 164 -22.45 6.10 14.13
C SER A 164 -21.51 5.39 15.09
N ARG A 165 -22.04 4.43 15.86
CA ARG A 165 -21.21 3.56 16.71
C ARG A 165 -20.21 2.72 15.92
N ARG A 166 -20.46 2.51 14.62
CA ARG A 166 -19.61 1.77 13.68
C ARG A 166 -18.51 2.62 13.03
N GLN A 167 -18.32 3.85 13.46
CA GLN A 167 -17.31 4.71 12.86
C GLN A 167 -15.94 4.01 12.89
N HIS A 168 -15.48 3.55 11.71
CA HIS A 168 -14.30 2.70 11.58
C HIS A 168 -13.03 3.52 11.68
N ARG A 169 -13.01 4.64 10.95
CA ARG A 169 -11.96 5.64 10.92
C ARG A 169 -12.48 6.92 11.55
N LEU A 170 -11.70 7.49 12.45
CA LEU A 170 -12.00 8.79 13.06
C LEU A 170 -10.82 9.72 12.82
N ASP A 171 -11.09 10.90 12.26
CA ASP A 171 -10.12 11.99 12.16
C ASP A 171 -10.33 13.00 13.28
N VAL A 172 -9.28 13.32 14.02
CA VAL A 172 -9.33 14.22 15.17
C VAL A 172 -8.24 15.30 15.01
N PRO A 173 -8.59 16.60 14.98
CA PRO A 173 -9.89 17.18 15.36
C PRO A 173 -10.95 17.33 14.24
N GLY A 174 -10.76 16.74 13.06
CA GLY A 174 -11.65 16.94 11.89
C GLY A 174 -13.11 16.51 12.12
N ASP A 175 -13.33 15.26 12.54
CA ASP A 175 -14.65 14.69 12.79
C ASP A 175 -15.19 15.04 14.20
N VAL A 176 -14.28 15.21 15.17
CA VAL A 176 -14.61 15.53 16.57
C VAL A 176 -13.66 16.55 17.12
N GLY A 177 -14.22 17.68 17.56
CA GLY A 177 -13.44 18.74 18.20
C GLY A 177 -12.78 18.28 19.50
N VAL A 178 -11.63 18.85 19.80
CA VAL A 178 -10.92 18.70 21.08
C VAL A 178 -10.69 20.07 21.70
N PRO A 179 -10.47 20.16 23.03
CA PRO A 179 -10.08 21.42 23.65
C PRO A 179 -8.82 21.99 22.98
N PRO A 180 -8.73 23.31 22.71
CA PRO A 180 -7.57 23.91 22.07
C PRO A 180 -6.28 23.66 22.88
N ASP A 181 -6.39 23.70 24.20
CA ASP A 181 -5.31 23.40 25.15
C ASP A 181 -5.78 22.40 26.22
N GLY A 182 -4.84 21.76 26.92
CA GLY A 182 -5.12 20.90 28.08
C GLY A 182 -5.33 19.42 27.76
N LEU A 183 -6.14 18.71 28.53
CA LEU A 183 -6.35 17.26 28.38
C LEU A 183 -7.46 16.96 27.36
N VAL A 184 -7.26 15.93 26.54
CA VAL A 184 -8.30 15.37 25.66
C VAL A 184 -9.00 14.23 26.40
N ARG A 185 -10.33 14.19 26.35
CA ARG A 185 -11.15 13.13 27.01
C ARG A 185 -11.24 11.89 26.13
N TRP A 186 -10.15 11.13 26.05
CA TRP A 186 -10.09 9.94 25.20
C TRP A 186 -11.11 8.85 25.58
N GLU A 187 -11.62 8.84 26.81
CA GLU A 187 -12.77 8.02 27.24
C GLU A 187 -14.03 8.23 26.41
N GLY A 188 -14.18 9.38 25.75
CA GLY A 188 -15.26 9.62 24.80
C GLY A 188 -15.27 8.64 23.62
N LEU A 189 -14.14 8.00 23.31
CA LEU A 189 -14.05 7.00 22.24
C LEU A 189 -14.59 5.62 22.65
N ASP A 190 -14.77 5.34 23.94
CA ASP A 190 -15.17 4.01 24.42
C ASP A 190 -16.59 3.60 23.98
N VAL A 191 -17.38 4.58 23.55
CA VAL A 191 -18.71 4.33 22.97
C VAL A 191 -18.62 3.77 21.54
N LEU A 192 -17.51 3.98 20.83
CA LEU A 192 -17.30 3.56 19.43
C LEU A 192 -16.76 2.13 19.36
N SER A 193 -17.66 1.15 19.32
CA SER A 193 -17.26 -0.27 19.22
C SER A 193 -16.63 -0.65 17.87
N GLY A 194 -16.87 0.15 16.81
CA GLY A 194 -16.33 -0.10 15.47
C GLY A 194 -14.96 0.53 15.19
N GLN A 195 -14.43 1.38 16.09
CA GLN A 195 -13.23 2.16 15.80
C GLN A 195 -11.98 1.27 15.71
N ARG A 196 -11.29 1.36 14.56
CA ARG A 196 -10.03 0.65 14.28
C ARG A 196 -8.90 1.61 13.88
N VAL A 197 -9.25 2.72 13.24
CA VAL A 197 -8.31 3.69 12.69
C VAL A 197 -8.53 5.04 13.36
N LEU A 198 -7.45 5.62 13.87
CA LEU A 198 -7.45 6.96 14.45
C LEU A 198 -6.45 7.83 13.70
N SER A 199 -6.90 8.97 13.20
CA SER A 199 -6.05 10.06 12.72
C SER A 199 -6.03 11.15 13.78
N TRP A 200 -4.83 11.61 14.13
CA TRP A 200 -4.60 12.61 15.16
C TRP A 200 -3.60 13.66 14.70
N LYS A 201 -4.02 14.93 14.78
CA LYS A 201 -3.16 16.09 14.54
C LYS A 201 -2.95 16.87 15.83
N GLY A 202 -1.78 16.67 16.44
CA GLY A 202 -1.32 17.41 17.62
C GLY A 202 -0.35 16.59 18.47
N PRO A 203 0.14 17.16 19.60
CA PRO A 203 1.00 16.45 20.53
C PRO A 203 0.25 15.30 21.23
N ASP A 204 0.97 14.44 21.96
CA ASP A 204 0.40 13.24 22.59
C ASP A 204 -0.86 13.53 23.42
N ARG A 205 -0.83 14.50 24.34
CA ARG A 205 -2.00 14.87 25.19
C ARG A 205 -2.72 13.64 25.78
N GLY A 206 -1.98 12.58 26.15
CA GLY A 206 -2.51 11.34 26.70
C GLY A 206 -2.92 10.28 25.67
N LEU A 207 -2.67 10.50 24.37
CA LEU A 207 -2.99 9.58 23.28
C LEU A 207 -2.35 8.20 23.48
N ALA A 208 -1.06 8.13 23.79
CA ALA A 208 -0.37 6.86 23.98
C ALA A 208 -1.05 6.01 25.06
N ALA A 209 -1.29 6.58 26.24
CA ALA A 209 -2.01 5.91 27.33
C ALA A 209 -3.44 5.51 26.92
N ALA A 210 -4.12 6.37 26.15
CA ALA A 210 -5.45 6.08 25.64
C ALA A 210 -5.48 4.90 24.65
N LEU A 211 -4.44 4.74 23.83
CA LEU A 211 -4.29 3.61 22.90
C LEU A 211 -3.92 2.33 23.64
N GLU A 212 -3.13 2.40 24.71
CA GLU A 212 -2.83 1.25 25.57
C GLU A 212 -4.10 0.65 26.17
N SER A 213 -5.06 1.48 26.59
CA SER A 213 -6.35 1.03 27.11
C SER A 213 -7.37 0.68 26.02
N ARG A 214 -7.07 0.93 24.73
CA ARG A 214 -8.00 0.75 23.60
C ARG A 214 -7.43 -0.22 22.57
N PRO A 215 -7.40 -1.50 22.90
CA PRO A 215 -6.82 -2.52 22.03
C PRO A 215 -7.63 -2.77 20.73
N SER A 216 -8.81 -2.17 20.59
CA SER A 216 -9.60 -2.16 19.36
C SER A 216 -8.98 -1.32 18.25
N VAL A 217 -8.27 -0.24 18.60
CA VAL A 217 -7.56 0.64 17.66
C VAL A 217 -6.26 -0.05 17.22
N GLN A 218 -6.13 -0.26 15.92
CA GLN A 218 -5.02 -1.02 15.32
C GLN A 218 -4.18 -0.18 14.36
N GLU A 219 -4.69 0.97 13.91
CA GLU A 219 -4.02 1.87 12.98
C GLU A 219 -4.04 3.30 13.54
N LEU A 220 -2.89 3.96 13.50
CA LEU A 220 -2.72 5.36 13.92
C LEU A 220 -2.08 6.17 12.80
N HIS A 221 -2.69 7.29 12.44
CA HIS A 221 -2.10 8.34 11.59
C HIS A 221 -1.80 9.54 12.49
N TRP A 222 -0.52 9.91 12.64
CA TRP A 222 -0.09 10.94 13.58
C TRP A 222 0.71 12.04 12.90
N HIS A 223 0.10 13.23 12.79
CA HIS A 223 0.60 14.34 11.98
C HIS A 223 1.49 15.37 12.70
N ASP A 224 1.59 15.30 14.03
CA ASP A 224 2.43 16.21 14.83
C ASP A 224 2.93 15.51 16.11
N PRO A 225 3.68 14.40 15.98
CA PRO A 225 4.15 13.65 17.14
C PRO A 225 5.17 14.44 17.95
N PRO A 226 5.22 14.24 19.29
CA PRO A 226 6.29 14.78 20.10
C PRO A 226 7.65 14.18 19.70
N THR A 227 8.75 14.83 20.11
CA THR A 227 10.11 14.35 19.81
C THR A 227 10.39 12.92 20.30
N VAL A 228 9.74 12.50 21.39
CA VAL A 228 9.83 11.13 21.92
C VAL A 228 8.44 10.52 21.98
N VAL A 229 8.25 9.42 21.27
CA VAL A 229 6.98 8.68 21.20
C VAL A 229 7.18 7.27 21.79
N ASP A 230 6.37 6.88 22.77
CA ASP A 230 6.37 5.51 23.32
C ASP A 230 5.01 4.85 23.07
N LEU A 231 5.00 3.84 22.21
CA LEU A 231 3.81 3.09 21.82
C LEU A 231 3.95 1.60 22.18
N ARG A 232 4.92 1.23 23.03
CA ARG A 232 5.21 -0.19 23.34
C ARG A 232 4.03 -0.94 23.96
N GLY A 233 3.20 -0.26 24.77
CA GLY A 233 2.02 -0.86 25.40
C GLY A 233 0.81 -1.00 24.49
N THR A 234 0.83 -0.36 23.32
CA THR A 234 -0.31 -0.32 22.40
C THR A 234 -0.50 -1.62 21.61
N GLN A 235 -1.69 -1.81 21.06
CA GLN A 235 -2.01 -2.94 20.17
C GLN A 235 -1.91 -2.59 18.67
N LEU A 236 -1.26 -1.47 18.35
CA LEU A 236 -1.10 -0.99 16.98
C LEU A 236 -0.40 -2.03 16.10
N ARG A 237 -0.94 -2.16 14.89
CA ARG A 237 -0.45 -2.98 13.79
C ARG A 237 0.16 -2.13 12.69
N GLU A 238 -0.42 -0.95 12.48
CA GLU A 238 -0.06 -0.01 11.43
C GLU A 238 0.13 1.38 12.05
N LEU A 239 1.18 2.08 11.64
CA LEU A 239 1.52 3.41 12.12
C LEU A 239 1.98 4.28 10.96
N HIS A 240 1.29 5.38 10.73
CA HIS A 240 1.71 6.48 9.86
C HIS A 240 2.11 7.66 10.73
N VAL A 241 3.33 8.15 10.56
CA VAL A 241 3.85 9.21 11.44
C VAL A 241 4.68 10.22 10.65
N ASP A 242 4.39 11.49 10.88
CA ASP A 242 5.20 12.61 10.39
C ASP A 242 6.52 12.67 11.17
N SER A 243 7.63 12.41 10.48
CA SER A 243 8.94 12.13 11.09
C SER A 243 9.88 13.34 11.14
N ASN A 244 9.48 14.50 10.59
CA ASN A 244 10.31 15.70 10.43
C ASN A 244 10.93 16.23 11.74
N HIS A 245 10.24 16.06 12.87
CA HIS A 245 10.68 16.53 14.20
C HIS A 245 10.83 15.40 15.22
N MET A 246 10.69 14.16 14.77
CA MET A 246 10.79 12.98 15.63
C MET A 246 12.26 12.69 15.94
N GLY A 247 12.57 12.54 17.23
CA GLY A 247 13.89 12.15 17.70
C GLY A 247 13.98 10.65 18.02
N ARG A 248 12.98 10.10 18.70
CA ARG A 248 12.93 8.69 19.07
C ARG A 248 11.51 8.16 19.10
N ILE A 249 11.33 6.94 18.62
CA ILE A 249 10.07 6.21 18.73
C ILE A 249 10.28 4.78 19.23
N LEU A 250 9.45 4.35 20.19
CA LEU A 250 9.43 2.98 20.70
C LEU A 250 8.15 2.31 20.24
N LEU A 251 8.28 1.29 19.38
CA LEU A 251 7.15 0.68 18.70
C LEU A 251 6.57 -0.49 19.48
N SER A 252 5.27 -0.73 19.29
CA SER A 252 4.62 -1.94 19.75
C SER A 252 5.29 -3.18 19.14
N SER A 253 5.38 -4.24 19.93
CA SER A 253 5.83 -5.55 19.45
C SER A 253 4.85 -6.20 18.49
N ARG A 254 3.65 -5.63 18.27
CA ARG A 254 2.66 -6.08 17.28
C ARG A 254 2.73 -5.34 15.95
N LEU A 255 3.42 -4.20 15.90
CA LEU A 255 3.52 -3.39 14.69
C LEU A 255 4.18 -4.21 13.57
N TRP A 256 3.61 -4.10 12.38
CA TRP A 256 4.10 -4.74 11.17
C TRP A 256 4.16 -3.80 9.99
N ASP A 257 3.39 -2.71 9.97
CA ASP A 257 3.52 -1.66 8.95
C ASP A 257 3.89 -0.34 9.61
N LEU A 258 4.95 0.29 9.09
CA LEU A 258 5.44 1.58 9.54
C LEU A 258 5.66 2.49 8.34
N HIS A 259 4.89 3.57 8.30
CA HIS A 259 5.00 4.64 7.32
C HIS A 259 5.62 5.87 7.98
N LEU A 260 6.78 6.26 7.47
CA LEU A 260 7.48 7.46 7.88
C LEU A 260 7.35 8.50 6.78
N VAL A 261 6.70 9.62 7.10
CA VAL A 261 6.52 10.74 6.17
C VAL A 261 7.51 11.84 6.54
N GLY A 262 8.16 12.41 5.53
CA GLY A 262 9.15 13.47 5.69
C GLY A 262 10.59 12.96 5.67
N ASP A 263 11.54 13.90 5.81
CA ASP A 263 12.96 13.58 5.78
C ASP A 263 13.37 13.02 7.16
N ALA A 264 13.12 11.72 7.36
CA ALA A 264 13.28 10.94 8.61
C ALA A 264 14.71 10.86 9.18
N CYS A 265 15.58 11.82 8.83
CA CYS A 265 17.03 11.71 8.74
C CYS A 265 17.79 11.35 10.02
N ARG A 266 17.19 11.25 11.21
CA ARG A 266 17.93 11.00 12.46
C ARG A 266 17.17 10.25 13.55
N SER A 267 15.95 9.77 13.28
CA SER A 267 15.14 9.13 14.31
C SER A 267 15.74 7.81 14.79
N ALA A 268 15.81 7.62 16.11
CA ALA A 268 16.08 6.32 16.71
C ALA A 268 14.77 5.55 16.87
N VAL A 269 14.66 4.41 16.19
CA VAL A 269 13.48 3.53 16.25
C VAL A 269 13.83 2.30 17.09
N GLN A 270 13.05 2.05 18.14
CA GLN A 270 13.15 0.81 18.90
C GLN A 270 12.02 -0.11 18.45
N ALA A 271 12.34 -1.03 17.53
CA ALA A 271 11.45 -2.04 17.01
C ALA A 271 11.79 -3.44 17.55
N HIS A 272 10.81 -4.32 17.59
CA HIS A 272 11.06 -5.73 17.87
C HIS A 272 11.98 -6.34 16.80
N ARG A 273 13.03 -7.07 17.22
CA ARG A 273 14.06 -7.68 16.34
C ARG A 273 14.61 -6.70 15.29
N ASP A 274 14.84 -5.45 15.68
CA ASP A 274 15.38 -4.40 14.80
C ASP A 274 14.62 -4.23 13.47
N GLY A 275 13.30 -4.44 13.49
CA GLY A 275 12.42 -4.27 12.32
C GLY A 275 12.27 -5.49 11.41
N ALA A 276 12.74 -6.68 11.82
CA ALA A 276 12.71 -7.89 10.98
C ALA A 276 11.33 -8.29 10.43
N LEU A 277 10.25 -7.86 11.10
CA LEU A 277 8.86 -8.15 10.75
C LEU A 277 8.10 -6.91 10.25
N LEU A 278 8.79 -5.79 10.05
CA LEU A 278 8.19 -4.56 9.56
C LEU A 278 8.26 -4.52 8.03
N GLU A 279 7.13 -4.19 7.42
CA GLU A 279 7.08 -3.43 6.19
C GLU A 279 7.38 -1.97 6.54
N LEU A 280 8.42 -1.42 5.92
CA LEU A 280 8.83 -0.05 6.13
C LEU A 280 8.53 0.73 4.86
N THR A 281 7.67 1.73 4.97
CA THR A 281 7.47 2.73 3.93
C THR A 281 8.11 4.05 4.35
N VAL A 282 8.96 4.61 3.51
CA VAL A 282 9.57 5.93 3.72
C VAL A 282 9.17 6.85 2.56
N HIS A 283 8.47 7.93 2.89
CA HIS A 283 8.10 8.99 1.97
C HIS A 283 9.00 10.20 2.23
N GLY A 284 9.84 10.56 1.28
CA GLY A 284 10.72 11.72 1.45
C GLY A 284 11.63 11.92 0.25
N SER A 285 12.21 13.11 0.12
CA SER A 285 13.07 13.45 -1.01
C SER A 285 14.46 12.82 -0.88
N LEU A 286 14.91 12.57 0.35
CA LEU A 286 16.19 11.94 0.69
C LEU A 286 15.98 10.88 1.77
N PRO A 287 15.54 9.66 1.40
CA PRO A 287 15.19 8.64 2.36
C PRO A 287 16.45 8.11 3.03
N VAL A 288 16.46 8.15 4.36
CA VAL A 288 17.45 7.51 5.21
C VAL A 288 16.73 6.48 6.05
N ILE A 289 17.31 5.28 6.15
CA ILE A 289 16.76 4.24 7.02
C ILE A 289 17.06 4.59 8.49
N PRO A 290 16.04 4.72 9.35
CA PRO A 290 16.25 5.03 10.77
C PRO A 290 17.12 4.01 11.50
N LEU A 291 17.82 4.47 12.54
CA LEU A 291 18.57 3.58 13.42
C LEU A 291 17.62 2.62 14.14
N GLY A 292 17.99 1.34 14.23
CA GLY A 292 17.17 0.30 14.85
C GLY A 292 16.18 -0.38 13.92
N LEU A 293 16.23 -0.09 12.61
CA LEU A 293 15.49 -0.79 11.54
C LEU A 293 16.40 -1.57 10.59
N LYS A 294 17.61 -1.92 11.02
CA LYS A 294 18.62 -2.59 10.18
C LYS A 294 18.24 -4.00 9.72
N SER A 295 17.27 -4.63 10.38
CA SER A 295 16.81 -5.99 10.04
C SER A 295 15.56 -5.98 9.15
N THR A 296 15.06 -4.80 8.74
CA THR A 296 13.93 -4.67 7.82
C THR A 296 14.13 -5.49 6.55
N ARG A 297 13.12 -6.31 6.23
CA ARG A 297 13.13 -7.20 5.05
C ARG A 297 12.30 -6.67 3.89
N ARG A 298 11.40 -5.73 4.13
CA ARG A 298 10.56 -5.11 3.10
C ARG A 298 10.63 -3.60 3.21
N LEU A 299 11.04 -2.96 2.12
CA LEU A 299 11.23 -1.53 2.04
C LEU A 299 10.48 -0.97 0.84
N ARG A 300 9.59 -0.02 1.09
CA ARG A 300 8.98 0.83 0.08
C ARG A 300 9.54 2.25 0.23
N LEU A 301 10.05 2.79 -0.87
CA LEU A 301 10.53 4.16 -0.95
C LEU A 301 9.65 4.95 -1.91
N GLN A 302 9.15 6.10 -1.48
CA GLN A 302 8.32 6.99 -2.28
C GLN A 302 8.81 8.43 -2.19
N GLY A 303 8.41 9.28 -3.14
CA GLY A 303 8.77 10.70 -3.10
C GLY A 303 10.05 11.08 -3.86
N LEU A 304 10.62 10.15 -4.64
CA LEU A 304 12.01 10.26 -5.10
C LEU A 304 12.15 10.79 -6.53
N GLY A 305 13.09 11.71 -6.75
CA GLY A 305 13.64 12.01 -8.08
C GLY A 305 14.88 11.18 -8.39
N GLU A 306 15.75 11.03 -7.41
CA GLU A 306 16.93 10.16 -7.46
C GLU A 306 17.03 9.35 -6.17
N LEU A 307 17.56 8.13 -6.27
CA LEU A 307 17.83 7.26 -5.13
C LEU A 307 19.28 6.83 -5.11
N ASP A 308 20.00 7.11 -4.02
CA ASP A 308 21.28 6.46 -3.77
C ASP A 308 21.04 5.00 -3.34
N ALA A 309 21.53 4.05 -4.14
CA ALA A 309 21.45 2.62 -3.85
C ALA A 309 22.12 2.23 -2.53
N ALA A 310 22.99 3.06 -1.94
CA ALA A 310 23.53 2.85 -0.61
C ALA A 310 22.44 2.80 0.48
N THR A 311 21.34 3.54 0.31
CA THR A 311 20.21 3.56 1.26
C THR A 311 19.60 2.17 1.41
N PRO A 312 19.02 1.53 0.38
CA PRO A 312 18.51 0.17 0.51
C PRO A 312 19.63 -0.84 0.77
N ALA A 313 20.83 -0.65 0.21
CA ALA A 313 21.96 -1.56 0.44
C ALA A 313 22.48 -1.59 1.89
N SER A 314 22.08 -0.63 2.73
CA SER A 314 22.34 -0.69 4.18
C SER A 314 21.57 -1.84 4.87
N LEU A 315 20.50 -2.34 4.24
CA LEU A 315 19.69 -3.46 4.68
C LEU A 315 20.12 -4.75 3.99
N GLY A 316 21.22 -5.36 4.45
CA GLY A 316 21.77 -6.58 3.82
C GLY A 316 20.81 -7.78 3.79
N GLY A 317 19.81 -7.80 4.68
CA GLY A 317 18.75 -8.81 4.74
C GLY A 317 17.47 -8.45 3.98
N LEU A 318 17.49 -7.42 3.12
CA LEU A 318 16.33 -6.98 2.38
C LEU A 318 15.90 -8.04 1.35
N GLU A 319 14.61 -8.38 1.38
CA GLU A 319 13.96 -9.40 0.55
C GLU A 319 13.07 -8.78 -0.53
N VAL A 320 12.42 -7.66 -0.22
CA VAL A 320 11.57 -6.89 -1.13
C VAL A 320 11.96 -5.42 -1.11
N LEU A 321 12.20 -4.86 -2.29
CA LEU A 321 12.43 -3.44 -2.50
C LEU A 321 11.43 -2.91 -3.52
N GLU A 322 10.62 -1.95 -3.10
CA GLU A 322 9.74 -1.18 -3.97
C GLU A 322 10.18 0.29 -3.98
N ILE A 323 10.34 0.86 -5.16
CA ILE A 323 10.73 2.25 -5.34
C ILE A 323 9.72 2.91 -6.26
N HIS A 324 9.10 3.99 -5.79
CA HIS A 324 8.25 4.87 -6.60
C HIS A 324 8.93 6.21 -6.78
N PHE A 325 9.34 6.48 -8.02
CA PHE A 325 9.91 7.76 -8.42
C PHE A 325 8.82 8.76 -8.79
N SER A 326 8.35 9.54 -7.82
CA SER A 326 7.40 10.63 -8.10
C SER A 326 8.08 11.91 -8.59
N GLY A 327 9.42 11.99 -8.51
CA GLY A 327 10.23 13.10 -9.01
C GLY A 327 11.00 12.76 -10.29
N VAL A 328 11.40 13.79 -11.02
CA VAL A 328 12.29 13.68 -12.19
C VAL A 328 13.75 13.60 -11.69
N PRO A 329 14.64 12.80 -12.32
CA PRO A 329 14.44 11.95 -13.49
C PRO A 329 13.92 10.53 -13.21
N GLY A 330 13.82 10.10 -11.96
CA GLY A 330 13.50 8.72 -11.61
C GLY A 330 14.69 7.79 -11.83
N ARG A 331 15.80 8.07 -11.15
CA ARG A 331 17.10 7.41 -11.36
C ARG A 331 17.65 6.78 -10.09
N ILE A 332 18.40 5.68 -10.25
CA ILE A 332 19.22 5.10 -9.18
C ILE A 332 20.67 5.55 -9.37
N THR A 333 21.26 6.15 -8.34
CA THR A 333 22.69 6.48 -8.27
C THR A 333 23.42 5.41 -7.44
N ASN A 334 24.74 5.29 -7.65
CA ASN A 334 25.56 4.25 -7.00
C ASN A 334 25.03 2.81 -7.16
N ALA A 335 24.35 2.53 -8.28
CA ALA A 335 23.75 1.24 -8.65
C ALA A 335 24.51 -0.02 -8.21
N GLY A 336 25.84 -0.01 -8.29
CA GLY A 336 26.69 -1.12 -7.85
C GLY A 336 26.49 -1.54 -6.38
N GLN A 337 25.99 -0.65 -5.51
CA GLN A 337 25.65 -0.96 -4.12
C GLN A 337 24.51 -1.98 -4.01
N LEU A 338 23.61 -2.05 -4.99
CA LEU A 338 22.52 -3.01 -5.00
C LEU A 338 23.00 -4.47 -5.04
N THR A 339 24.25 -4.72 -5.48
CA THR A 339 24.87 -6.07 -5.42
C THR A 339 24.99 -6.60 -3.99
N ARG A 340 24.88 -5.76 -2.95
CA ARG A 340 24.90 -6.19 -1.55
C ARG A 340 23.61 -6.89 -1.11
N LEU A 341 22.52 -6.74 -1.87
CA LEU A 341 21.20 -7.25 -1.55
C LEU A 341 21.04 -8.73 -1.96
N GLN A 342 21.78 -9.62 -1.29
CA GLN A 342 21.85 -11.03 -1.64
C GLN A 342 20.56 -11.82 -1.38
N GLN A 343 19.67 -11.31 -0.52
CA GLN A 343 18.38 -11.92 -0.18
C GLN A 343 17.21 -11.35 -0.99
N LEU A 344 17.46 -10.36 -1.85
CA LEU A 344 16.42 -9.68 -2.61
C LEU A 344 15.79 -10.63 -3.61
N HIS A 345 14.52 -10.98 -3.38
CA HIS A 345 13.75 -11.84 -4.28
C HIS A 345 12.78 -11.05 -5.16
N THR A 346 12.39 -9.84 -4.74
CA THR A 346 11.47 -8.97 -5.49
C THR A 346 12.01 -7.54 -5.56
N LEU A 347 12.14 -7.02 -6.79
CA LEU A 347 12.41 -5.61 -7.06
C LEU A 347 11.27 -5.01 -7.89
N VAL A 348 10.68 -3.92 -7.38
CA VAL A 348 9.65 -3.14 -8.07
C VAL A 348 10.14 -1.70 -8.25
N LEU A 349 10.17 -1.22 -9.49
CA LEU A 349 10.50 0.16 -9.82
C LEU A 349 9.31 0.80 -10.54
N ARG A 350 8.81 1.92 -10.05
CA ARG A 350 7.71 2.68 -10.66
C ARG A 350 8.18 4.05 -11.07
N ASP A 351 7.80 4.46 -12.28
CA ASP A 351 8.17 5.74 -12.90
C ASP A 351 9.70 5.92 -13.07
N ALA A 352 10.42 4.83 -13.34
CA ALA A 352 11.87 4.78 -13.50
C ALA A 352 12.37 5.28 -14.87
N TYR A 353 11.91 6.46 -15.31
CA TYR A 353 12.21 7.00 -16.64
C TYR A 353 13.70 7.34 -16.84
N GLY A 354 14.41 7.65 -15.76
CA GLY A 354 15.84 7.95 -15.72
C GLY A 354 16.74 6.73 -15.61
N LEU A 355 16.18 5.52 -15.53
CA LEU A 355 16.92 4.27 -15.48
C LEU A 355 17.61 3.99 -16.82
N GLU A 356 18.87 3.55 -16.77
CA GLU A 356 19.62 2.99 -17.88
C GLU A 356 19.73 1.46 -17.76
N ALA A 357 20.01 0.77 -18.87
CA ALA A 357 20.08 -0.70 -18.87
C ALA A 357 21.17 -1.24 -17.93
N ASP A 358 22.24 -0.49 -17.73
CA ASP A 358 23.39 -0.88 -16.90
C ASP A 358 23.30 -0.38 -15.45
N ASP A 359 22.24 0.36 -15.08
CA ASP A 359 22.00 0.80 -13.70
C ASP A 359 21.55 -0.36 -12.80
N LEU A 360 21.15 -1.50 -13.36
CA LEU A 360 20.82 -2.69 -12.58
C LEU A 360 21.94 -3.73 -12.66
N PRO A 361 22.38 -4.30 -11.52
CA PRO A 361 23.23 -5.48 -11.49
C PRO A 361 22.76 -6.61 -12.42
N GLU A 362 23.72 -7.40 -12.90
CA GLU A 362 23.40 -8.64 -13.58
C GLU A 362 22.73 -9.65 -12.63
N ALA A 363 21.88 -10.53 -13.17
CA ALA A 363 21.13 -11.52 -12.40
C ALA A 363 22.03 -12.41 -11.50
N VAL A 364 23.27 -12.67 -11.92
CA VAL A 364 24.25 -13.45 -11.13
C VAL A 364 24.58 -12.80 -9.77
N HIS A 365 24.42 -11.48 -9.66
CA HIS A 365 24.66 -10.75 -8.40
C HIS A 365 23.45 -10.79 -7.45
N TRP A 366 22.29 -11.25 -7.93
CA TRP A 366 21.09 -11.45 -7.12
C TRP A 366 20.61 -12.89 -7.20
N PRO A 367 21.30 -13.83 -6.51
CA PRO A 367 20.98 -15.25 -6.60
C PRO A 367 19.57 -15.60 -6.11
N ALA A 368 18.97 -14.74 -5.27
CA ALA A 368 17.61 -14.92 -4.77
C ALA A 368 16.53 -14.24 -5.64
N LEU A 369 16.89 -13.41 -6.63
CA LEU A 369 15.92 -12.63 -7.40
C LEU A 369 15.01 -13.55 -8.21
N ARG A 370 13.70 -13.34 -8.05
CA ARG A 370 12.65 -14.07 -8.76
C ARG A 370 11.75 -13.13 -9.55
N ARG A 371 11.52 -11.91 -9.05
CA ARG A 371 10.68 -10.91 -9.71
C ARG A 371 11.39 -9.59 -9.92
N LEU A 372 11.36 -9.10 -11.15
CA LEU A 372 11.70 -7.73 -11.52
C LEU A 372 10.52 -7.09 -12.23
N HIS A 373 9.87 -6.13 -11.57
CA HIS A 373 8.75 -5.38 -12.12
C HIS A 373 9.17 -3.92 -12.32
N ILE A 374 9.00 -3.40 -13.54
CA ILE A 374 9.31 -2.01 -13.87
C ILE A 374 8.13 -1.39 -14.62
N THR A 375 7.59 -0.31 -14.09
CA THR A 375 6.62 0.57 -14.79
C THR A 375 7.27 1.92 -15.08
N GLY A 376 6.93 2.52 -16.22
CA GLY A 376 7.40 3.85 -16.60
C GLY A 376 8.90 3.86 -16.91
N LEU A 377 9.28 3.55 -18.15
CA LEU A 377 10.67 3.53 -18.59
C LEU A 377 10.82 4.08 -20.01
N ARG A 378 12.04 4.44 -20.41
CA ARG A 378 12.34 4.78 -21.80
C ARG A 378 12.26 3.55 -22.70
N SER A 379 11.61 3.69 -23.85
CA SER A 379 11.45 2.60 -24.83
C SER A 379 12.79 2.10 -25.38
N SER A 380 13.79 2.99 -25.47
CA SER A 380 15.16 2.66 -25.87
C SER A 380 15.87 1.72 -24.86
N VAL A 381 15.47 1.75 -23.59
CA VAL A 381 16.10 0.98 -22.50
C VAL A 381 15.47 -0.40 -22.33
N ALA A 382 14.17 -0.54 -22.64
CA ALA A 382 13.39 -1.76 -22.39
C ALA A 382 14.01 -3.04 -22.98
N ALA A 383 14.52 -2.97 -24.22
CA ALA A 383 15.13 -4.12 -24.89
C ALA A 383 16.44 -4.55 -24.23
N GLY A 384 17.27 -3.59 -23.79
CA GLY A 384 18.52 -3.86 -23.09
C GLY A 384 18.29 -4.53 -21.74
N LEU A 385 17.34 -4.02 -20.95
CA LEU A 385 16.95 -4.63 -19.68
C LEU A 385 16.45 -6.07 -19.87
N LYS A 386 15.54 -6.30 -20.82
CA LYS A 386 15.03 -7.65 -21.09
C LYS A 386 16.13 -8.61 -21.53
N ALA A 387 17.11 -8.16 -22.31
CA ALA A 387 18.24 -8.97 -22.73
C ALA A 387 19.14 -9.39 -21.56
N ARG A 388 19.38 -8.51 -20.58
CA ARG A 388 20.22 -8.80 -19.39
C ARG A 388 19.67 -9.95 -18.54
N PHE A 389 18.35 -10.05 -18.39
CA PHE A 389 17.71 -11.10 -17.58
C PHE A 389 17.27 -12.33 -18.38
N ARG A 390 17.43 -12.33 -19.71
CA ARG A 390 16.89 -13.38 -20.60
C ARG A 390 17.34 -14.81 -20.29
N LYS A 391 18.56 -14.99 -19.76
CA LYS A 391 19.13 -16.30 -19.41
C LYS A 391 18.97 -16.66 -17.93
N SER A 392 18.27 -15.83 -17.15
CA SER A 392 18.00 -16.07 -15.74
C SER A 392 16.62 -16.68 -15.54
N SER A 393 16.36 -17.18 -14.33
CA SER A 393 15.03 -17.60 -13.89
C SER A 393 14.15 -16.44 -13.40
N VAL A 394 14.61 -15.19 -13.54
CA VAL A 394 13.89 -14.00 -13.07
C VAL A 394 12.71 -13.72 -13.99
N GLU A 395 11.52 -13.63 -13.43
CA GLU A 395 10.34 -13.12 -14.11
C GLU A 395 10.47 -11.60 -14.25
N ILE A 396 10.56 -11.14 -15.50
CA ILE A 396 10.66 -9.71 -15.82
C ILE A 396 9.36 -9.20 -16.44
N THR A 397 8.76 -8.21 -15.78
CA THR A 397 7.60 -7.47 -16.31
C THR A 397 8.00 -6.02 -16.53
N LEU A 398 7.89 -5.56 -17.78
CA LEU A 398 8.11 -4.16 -18.17
C LEU A 398 6.79 -3.60 -18.72
N ARG A 399 6.32 -2.48 -18.17
CA ARG A 399 5.07 -1.80 -18.60
C ARG A 399 5.28 -0.29 -18.72
N GLY A 400 4.44 0.37 -19.52
CA GLY A 400 4.50 1.84 -19.67
C GLY A 400 5.79 2.35 -20.30
N ALA A 401 6.36 1.62 -21.27
CA ALA A 401 7.56 2.09 -21.98
C ALA A 401 7.20 3.23 -22.96
N LYS A 402 7.85 4.39 -22.83
CA LYS A 402 7.55 5.60 -23.61
C LYS A 402 8.78 6.12 -24.34
N SER A 403 8.58 6.82 -25.46
CA SER A 403 9.68 7.48 -26.19
C SER A 403 10.18 8.71 -25.44
N ASP A 404 11.43 9.10 -25.66
CA ASP A 404 12.02 10.31 -25.06
C ASP A 404 11.18 11.56 -25.36
N LEU A 405 10.63 11.66 -26.58
CA LEU A 405 9.76 12.76 -26.98
C LEU A 405 8.47 12.80 -26.16
N TRP A 406 7.85 11.64 -25.88
CA TRP A 406 6.64 11.57 -25.08
C TRP A 406 6.94 11.94 -23.62
N ILE A 407 8.04 11.43 -23.07
CA ILE A 407 8.46 11.68 -21.68
C ILE A 407 8.73 13.17 -21.50
N ALA A 408 9.52 13.78 -22.39
CA ALA A 408 9.81 15.21 -22.33
C ALA A 408 8.55 16.10 -22.34
N ALA A 409 7.45 15.63 -22.95
CA ALA A 409 6.20 16.40 -23.03
C ALA A 409 5.20 16.10 -21.90
N ASN A 410 5.24 14.91 -21.27
CA ASN A 410 4.17 14.44 -20.37
C ASN A 410 4.66 13.89 -19.02
N LEU A 411 5.96 13.93 -18.70
CA LEU A 411 6.49 13.34 -17.47
C LEU A 411 5.81 13.89 -16.20
N THR A 412 5.53 15.19 -16.16
CA THR A 412 4.86 15.85 -15.02
C THR A 412 3.35 15.95 -15.22
N ASN A 413 2.77 15.25 -16.20
CA ASN A 413 1.34 15.26 -16.42
C ASN A 413 0.69 14.23 -15.47
N PRO A 414 -0.29 14.60 -14.64
CA PRO A 414 -0.95 13.67 -13.73
C PRO A 414 -1.79 12.63 -14.46
N LEU A 415 -2.25 12.92 -15.69
CA LEU A 415 -3.09 12.01 -16.49
C LEU A 415 -2.28 11.13 -17.46
N ARG A 416 -0.95 11.07 -17.30
CA ARG A 416 -0.03 10.44 -18.25
C ARG A 416 -0.25 8.92 -18.37
N ASP A 417 -0.67 8.29 -17.28
CA ASP A 417 -0.83 6.83 -17.19
C ASP A 417 -2.08 6.35 -17.92
N TRP A 418 -3.06 7.23 -18.18
CA TRP A 418 -4.23 6.92 -19.00
C TRP A 418 -3.86 6.51 -20.43
N ALA A 419 -2.66 6.91 -20.88
CA ALA A 419 -2.15 6.55 -22.21
C ALA A 419 -1.58 5.14 -22.28
N ASP A 420 -1.45 4.43 -21.15
CA ASP A 420 -1.07 3.01 -21.13
C ASP A 420 -2.27 2.10 -21.42
N ASP A 421 -3.47 2.49 -20.99
CA ASP A 421 -4.69 1.72 -21.19
C ASP A 421 -5.29 1.93 -22.58
N GLU A 422 -5.50 3.19 -22.98
CA GLU A 422 -5.83 3.56 -24.35
C GLU A 422 -5.04 4.81 -24.77
N PRO A 423 -3.97 4.64 -25.58
CA PRO A 423 -3.16 5.73 -26.11
C PRO A 423 -3.92 6.98 -26.60
N LYS A 424 -5.05 6.83 -27.30
CA LYS A 424 -5.80 7.99 -27.85
C LYS A 424 -6.57 8.76 -26.78
N PHE A 425 -7.14 8.05 -25.81
CA PHE A 425 -7.84 8.62 -24.67
C PHE A 425 -6.84 9.39 -23.80
N GLY A 426 -5.77 8.72 -23.37
CA GLY A 426 -4.73 9.33 -22.54
C GLY A 426 -4.02 10.50 -23.22
N ALA A 427 -3.71 10.43 -24.52
CA ALA A 427 -3.10 11.55 -25.23
C ALA A 427 -4.01 12.79 -25.30
N GLN A 428 -5.33 12.61 -25.39
CA GLN A 428 -6.28 13.73 -25.34
C GLN A 428 -6.39 14.32 -23.93
N ALA A 429 -6.43 13.48 -22.90
CA ALA A 429 -6.45 13.92 -21.51
C ALA A 429 -5.18 14.69 -21.14
N CYS A 430 -4.00 14.15 -21.51
CA CYS A 430 -2.72 14.82 -21.34
C CYS A 430 -2.70 16.19 -22.03
N LYS A 431 -3.22 16.28 -23.25
CA LYS A 431 -3.30 17.53 -24.00
C LYS A 431 -4.24 18.56 -23.34
N ALA A 432 -5.38 18.10 -22.82
CA ALA A 432 -6.33 18.96 -22.10
C ALA A 432 -5.64 19.57 -20.86
N TYR A 433 -4.99 18.73 -20.04
CA TYR A 433 -4.25 19.19 -18.87
C TYR A 433 -3.10 20.15 -19.25
N ALA A 434 -2.28 19.81 -20.25
CA ALA A 434 -1.17 20.66 -20.69
C ALA A 434 -1.65 22.03 -21.21
N THR A 435 -2.84 22.08 -21.82
CA THR A 435 -3.46 23.33 -22.27
C THR A 435 -3.91 24.16 -21.06
N ALA A 436 -4.59 23.54 -20.10
CA ALA A 436 -5.05 24.20 -18.88
C ALA A 436 -3.87 24.73 -18.04
N LEU A 437 -2.81 23.93 -17.87
CA LEU A 437 -1.59 24.34 -17.19
C LEU A 437 -0.94 25.57 -17.85
N LYS A 438 -0.85 25.59 -19.18
CA LYS A 438 -0.34 26.74 -19.92
C LYS A 438 -1.20 27.99 -19.71
N ASP A 439 -2.51 27.82 -19.64
CA ASP A 439 -3.46 28.91 -19.40
C ASP A 439 -3.30 29.45 -17.97
N VAL A 440 -3.19 28.57 -16.96
CA VAL A 440 -2.86 28.92 -15.56
C VAL A 440 -1.55 29.69 -15.47
N GLU A 441 -0.45 29.18 -16.03
CA GLU A 441 0.86 29.84 -15.94
C GLU A 441 0.87 31.20 -16.63
N ARG A 442 0.10 31.37 -17.71
CA ARG A 442 -0.08 32.66 -18.37
C ARG A 442 -0.86 33.65 -17.52
N LEU A 443 -1.88 33.21 -16.78
CA LEU A 443 -2.58 34.07 -15.83
C LEU A 443 -1.63 34.54 -14.72
N ARG A 444 -0.82 33.63 -14.18
CA ARG A 444 0.16 33.91 -13.12
C ARG A 444 1.29 34.85 -13.55
N ALA A 445 1.72 34.77 -14.81
CA ALA A 445 2.73 35.67 -15.36
C ALA A 445 2.32 37.16 -15.30
N ASN A 446 1.01 37.44 -15.21
CA ASN A 446 0.46 38.79 -15.11
C ASN A 446 0.18 39.25 -13.66
N GLY A 447 0.65 38.49 -12.66
CA GLY A 447 0.41 38.75 -11.23
C GLY A 447 -0.52 37.71 -10.61
N LYS A 448 -1.14 38.05 -9.47
CA LYS A 448 -2.12 37.15 -8.82
C LYS A 448 -3.36 37.03 -9.73
N PRO A 449 -3.69 35.84 -10.25
CA PRO A 449 -4.87 35.66 -11.11
C PRO A 449 -6.16 36.05 -10.38
N ALA A 450 -7.15 36.56 -11.12
CA ALA A 450 -8.50 36.68 -10.59
C ALA A 450 -9.10 35.27 -10.45
N VAL A 451 -9.79 35.01 -9.34
CA VAL A 451 -10.43 33.71 -9.05
C VAL A 451 -11.37 33.29 -10.19
N THR A 452 -12.05 34.25 -10.82
CA THR A 452 -12.92 34.02 -11.98
C THR A 452 -12.17 33.49 -13.19
N ASP A 453 -10.98 34.01 -13.49
CA ASP A 453 -10.19 33.57 -14.65
C ASP A 453 -9.67 32.13 -14.43
N VAL A 454 -9.27 31.80 -13.19
CA VAL A 454 -8.87 30.44 -12.82
C VAL A 454 -10.05 29.49 -12.94
N ARG A 455 -11.23 29.90 -12.44
CA ARG A 455 -12.47 29.15 -12.54
C ARG A 455 -12.80 28.81 -14.00
N ASP A 456 -12.65 29.76 -14.91
CA ASP A 456 -12.92 29.55 -16.34
C ASP A 456 -11.95 28.54 -16.98
N VAL A 457 -10.65 28.59 -16.60
CA VAL A 457 -9.66 27.61 -17.07
C VAL A 457 -9.99 26.20 -16.56
N LEU A 458 -10.34 26.07 -15.28
CA LEU A 458 -10.72 24.79 -14.68
C LEU A 458 -12.02 24.25 -15.29
N HIS A 459 -13.03 25.10 -15.49
CA HIS A 459 -14.28 24.71 -16.14
C HIS A 459 -14.03 24.14 -17.53
N LYS A 460 -13.22 24.84 -18.34
CA LYS A 460 -12.84 24.38 -19.68
C LYS A 460 -12.08 23.05 -19.66
N PHE A 461 -11.19 22.87 -18.68
CA PHE A 461 -10.49 21.59 -18.49
C PHE A 461 -11.47 20.45 -18.19
N VAL A 462 -12.40 20.65 -17.26
CA VAL A 462 -13.44 19.66 -16.93
C VAL A 462 -14.35 19.39 -18.14
N GLU A 463 -14.75 20.41 -18.90
CA GLU A 463 -15.53 20.23 -20.14
C GLU A 463 -14.78 19.41 -21.20
N ASP A 464 -13.47 19.62 -21.33
CA ASP A 464 -12.64 18.81 -22.23
C ASP A 464 -12.60 17.35 -21.76
N LEU A 465 -12.51 17.08 -20.45
CA LEU A 465 -12.61 15.73 -19.89
C LEU A 465 -14.01 15.11 -20.10
N ASN A 466 -15.11 15.85 -19.87
CA ASN A 466 -16.47 15.39 -20.16
C ASN A 466 -16.61 14.98 -21.64
N ARG A 467 -16.02 15.76 -22.55
CA ARG A 467 -16.05 15.45 -24.00
C ARG A 467 -15.23 14.22 -24.34
N ILE A 468 -14.08 14.04 -23.70
CA ILE A 468 -13.23 12.85 -23.85
C ILE A 468 -14.00 11.64 -23.34
N ASP A 469 -14.55 11.70 -22.13
CA ASP A 469 -15.28 10.57 -21.57
C ASP A 469 -16.53 10.22 -22.38
N LYS A 470 -17.32 11.19 -22.81
CA LYS A 470 -18.45 10.95 -23.72
C LYS A 470 -18.07 10.18 -24.99
N ARG A 471 -16.81 10.30 -25.45
CA ARG A 471 -16.30 9.57 -26.62
C ARG A 471 -15.80 8.17 -26.28
N TYR A 472 -15.15 7.99 -25.13
CA TYR A 472 -14.42 6.76 -24.80
C TYR A 472 -15.12 5.91 -23.72
N GLY A 473 -15.85 6.53 -22.79
CA GLY A 473 -16.53 5.90 -21.66
C GLY A 473 -15.54 5.21 -20.72
N MET A 474 -14.45 5.90 -20.40
CA MET A 474 -13.27 5.31 -19.74
C MET A 474 -12.92 5.97 -18.41
N ILE A 475 -13.56 7.09 -18.04
CA ILE A 475 -13.41 7.69 -16.72
C ILE A 475 -14.26 6.85 -15.75
N ASP A 476 -13.62 5.85 -15.15
CA ASP A 476 -14.20 5.04 -14.08
C ASP A 476 -13.96 5.69 -12.71
N THR A 477 -14.32 5.01 -11.63
CA THR A 477 -14.19 5.53 -10.27
C THR A 477 -12.75 5.97 -9.93
N LEU A 478 -11.74 5.24 -10.41
CA LEU A 478 -10.34 5.57 -10.16
C LEU A 478 -9.91 6.79 -10.99
N ARG A 479 -10.18 6.77 -12.30
CA ARG A 479 -9.82 7.90 -13.18
C ARG A 479 -10.57 9.19 -12.82
N ARG A 480 -11.75 9.08 -12.21
CA ARG A 480 -12.49 10.20 -11.66
C ARG A 480 -11.72 10.88 -10.53
N GLU A 481 -11.15 10.11 -9.61
CA GLU A 481 -10.31 10.65 -8.54
C GLU A 481 -9.05 11.32 -9.12
N GLU A 482 -8.36 10.66 -10.05
CA GLU A 482 -7.17 11.21 -10.73
C GLU A 482 -7.47 12.51 -11.51
N ALA A 483 -8.64 12.60 -12.14
CA ALA A 483 -9.10 13.79 -12.84
C ALA A 483 -9.40 14.95 -11.88
N CYS A 484 -10.03 14.66 -10.74
CA CYS A 484 -10.25 15.64 -9.68
C CYS A 484 -8.92 16.16 -9.12
N ASP A 485 -7.99 15.26 -8.79
CA ASP A 485 -6.66 15.63 -8.28
C ASP A 485 -5.90 16.51 -9.27
N ALA A 486 -5.94 16.17 -10.57
CA ALA A 486 -5.32 16.99 -11.62
C ALA A 486 -5.94 18.40 -11.70
N ALA A 487 -7.25 18.53 -11.53
CA ALA A 487 -7.93 19.82 -11.53
C ALA A 487 -7.63 20.64 -10.25
N ILE A 488 -7.58 19.98 -9.08
CA ILE A 488 -7.19 20.60 -7.81
C ILE A 488 -5.75 21.12 -7.90
N GLU A 489 -4.83 20.34 -8.45
CA GLU A 489 -3.42 20.76 -8.64
C GLU A 489 -3.32 22.05 -9.49
N LEU A 490 -4.12 22.17 -10.56
CA LEU A 490 -4.19 23.38 -11.39
C LEU A 490 -4.73 24.59 -10.60
N ALA A 491 -5.70 24.36 -9.71
CA ALA A 491 -6.30 25.38 -8.86
C ALA A 491 -5.30 25.90 -7.80
N GLU A 492 -4.61 24.98 -7.12
CA GLU A 492 -3.60 25.29 -6.10
C GLU A 492 -2.43 26.08 -6.67
N ARG A 493 -1.95 25.71 -7.87
CA ARG A 493 -0.92 26.47 -8.60
C ARG A 493 -1.33 27.92 -8.84
N SER A 494 -2.64 28.18 -8.93
CA SER A 494 -3.23 29.50 -9.14
C SER A 494 -3.61 30.22 -7.84
N GLY A 495 -3.43 29.58 -6.67
CA GLY A 495 -3.77 30.12 -5.36
C GLY A 495 -5.25 29.99 -4.96
N VAL A 496 -5.98 29.07 -5.58
CA VAL A 496 -7.33 28.64 -5.16
C VAL A 496 -7.17 27.42 -4.26
N ASP A 497 -7.88 27.38 -3.13
CA ASP A 497 -7.84 26.25 -2.20
C ASP A 497 -8.57 25.02 -2.75
N SER A 498 -8.15 23.85 -2.26
CA SER A 498 -8.65 22.53 -2.68
C SER A 498 -10.16 22.36 -2.49
N ASP A 499 -10.72 22.92 -1.41
CA ASP A 499 -12.14 22.78 -1.07
C ASP A 499 -13.00 23.54 -2.08
N THR A 500 -12.65 24.79 -2.35
CA THR A 500 -13.31 25.61 -3.37
C THR A 500 -13.21 24.97 -4.76
N ALA A 501 -12.03 24.44 -5.12
CA ALA A 501 -11.84 23.77 -6.41
C ALA A 501 -12.70 22.50 -6.52
N SER A 502 -12.77 21.70 -5.45
CA SER A 502 -13.55 20.47 -5.39
C SER A 502 -15.04 20.74 -5.59
N GLU A 503 -15.59 21.77 -4.93
CA GLU A 503 -16.98 22.17 -5.10
C GLU A 503 -17.31 22.56 -6.55
N TRP A 504 -16.38 23.23 -7.24
CA TRP A 504 -16.57 23.58 -8.64
C TRP A 504 -16.55 22.35 -9.55
N ILE A 505 -15.55 21.48 -9.36
CA ILE A 505 -15.39 20.26 -10.17
C ILE A 505 -16.62 19.37 -10.05
N ASP A 506 -17.14 19.17 -8.83
CA ASP A 506 -18.35 18.38 -8.57
C ASP A 506 -19.60 18.95 -9.25
N GLN A 507 -19.67 20.26 -9.47
CA GLN A 507 -20.77 20.89 -10.21
C GLN A 507 -20.67 20.71 -11.73
N TRP A 508 -19.47 20.53 -12.27
CA TRP A 508 -19.21 20.58 -13.72
C TRP A 508 -18.97 19.22 -14.36
N ARG A 509 -18.52 18.22 -13.58
CA ARG A 509 -18.17 16.91 -14.12
C ARG A 509 -19.42 16.12 -14.50
N ASP A 510 -19.35 15.45 -15.64
CA ASP A 510 -20.39 14.53 -16.14
C ASP A 510 -19.95 13.05 -16.05
N TRP A 511 -18.76 12.80 -15.49
CA TRP A 511 -18.11 11.49 -15.34
C TRP A 511 -18.03 11.02 -13.88
#